data_AF-A0A1Y3ENU2-F1
#
_entry.id   AF-A0A1Y3ENU2-F1
#
_cell.length_a   1.000
_cell.length_b   1.000
_cell.length_c   1.000
_cell.angle_alpha   90.00
_cell.angle_beta   90.00
_cell.angle_gamma   90.00
#
_symmetry.space_group_name_H-M   'P 1'
#
loop_
_entity.id
_entity.type
_entity.pdbx_description
1 polymer ?
#
loop_
_entity_poly.entity_id
_entity_poly.type
_entity_poly.pdbx_seq_one_letter_code
_entity_poly.pdbx_strand_id
1 'polypeptide(L)'
;MWDKVRATNPDYKFWDIGKIIGRKWRELPDGEKQIYFDEYELEKQEYEKQMKAYHNSAAFQNYLTQKNKERNEAWRSTQVESSVYVQPIDEESDEIDSNYPRYFSAERYARNQRLLGEIFSAVAVPSANSIVTSERLHTLRSQVSSLTHHLVRVEL
;
A
#
# COMPACT_ATOMS: atom_id res chain seq x y z
N MET A 1 -15.67 33.56 -10.06
CA MET A 1 -15.13 34.26 -11.26
C MET A 1 -15.66 33.69 -12.57
N TRP A 2 -15.74 32.36 -12.67
CA TRP A 2 -16.22 31.64 -13.86
C TRP A 2 -17.61 32.09 -14.35
N ASP A 3 -18.61 32.09 -13.47
CA ASP A 3 -20.00 32.39 -13.83
C ASP A 3 -20.19 33.82 -14.35
N LYS A 4 -19.44 34.77 -13.77
CA LYS A 4 -19.45 36.17 -14.23
C LYS A 4 -18.94 36.29 -15.67
N VAL A 5 -17.84 35.61 -16.01
CA VAL A 5 -17.28 35.66 -17.38
C VAL A 5 -18.16 34.93 -18.39
N ARG A 6 -18.76 33.80 -18.01
CA ARG A 6 -19.72 33.06 -18.83
C ARG A 6 -21.00 33.86 -19.10
N ALA A 7 -21.53 34.55 -18.09
CA ALA A 7 -22.72 35.38 -18.23
C ALA A 7 -22.51 36.58 -19.16
N THR A 8 -21.32 37.20 -19.14
CA THR A 8 -20.97 38.30 -20.05
C THR A 8 -20.60 37.82 -21.46
N ASN A 9 -20.25 36.55 -21.62
CA ASN A 9 -19.82 35.96 -22.89
C ASN A 9 -20.58 34.65 -23.18
N PRO A 10 -21.91 34.70 -23.35
CA PRO A 10 -22.74 33.49 -23.51
C PRO A 10 -22.45 32.74 -24.81
N ASP A 11 -21.95 33.42 -25.84
CA ASP A 11 -21.66 32.85 -27.17
C ASP A 11 -20.28 32.19 -27.28
N TYR A 12 -19.43 32.34 -26.26
CA TYR A 12 -18.08 31.79 -26.26
C TYR A 12 -18.08 30.33 -25.81
N LYS A 13 -17.27 29.51 -26.49
CA LYS A 13 -17.10 28.10 -26.12
C LYS A 13 -16.34 27.98 -24.80
N PHE A 14 -16.55 26.87 -24.09
CA PHE A 14 -15.96 26.59 -22.77
C PHE A 14 -14.44 26.84 -22.72
N TRP A 15 -13.70 26.35 -23.71
CA TRP A 15 -12.24 26.52 -23.80
C TRP A 15 -11.81 27.97 -24.04
N ASP A 16 -12.65 28.81 -24.67
CA ASP A 16 -12.33 30.22 -24.88
C ASP A 16 -12.63 31.05 -23.62
N ILE A 17 -13.65 30.67 -22.85
CA ILE A 17 -13.90 31.22 -21.51
C ILE A 17 -12.71 30.96 -20.59
N GLY A 18 -12.13 29.76 -20.63
CA GLY A 18 -10.92 29.43 -19.87
C GLY A 18 -9.72 30.33 -20.20
N LYS A 19 -9.50 30.62 -21.49
CA LYS A 19 -8.43 31.55 -21.93
C LYS A 19 -8.67 32.98 -21.43
N ILE A 20 -9.91 33.46 -21.42
CA ILE A 20 -10.27 34.80 -20.94
C ILE A 20 -10.01 34.91 -19.43
N ILE A 21 -10.41 33.90 -18.66
CA ILE A 21 -10.21 33.89 -17.21
C ILE A 21 -8.72 33.84 -16.86
N GLY A 22 -7.94 32.99 -17.53
CA GLY A 22 -6.49 32.92 -17.31
C GLY A 22 -5.74 34.20 -17.70
N ARG A 23 -6.28 35.00 -18.63
CA ARG A 23 -5.75 36.34 -18.93
C ARG A 23 -6.10 37.33 -17.82
N LYS A 24 -7.37 37.41 -17.45
CA LYS A 24 -7.84 38.29 -16.36
C LYS A 24 -7.12 38.02 -15.05
N TRP A 25 -6.84 36.76 -14.73
CA TRP A 25 -6.08 36.38 -13.55
C TRP A 25 -4.63 36.90 -13.59
N ARG A 26 -3.94 36.81 -14.74
CA ARG A 26 -2.56 37.32 -14.88
C ARG A 26 -2.49 38.85 -14.79
N GLU A 27 -3.49 39.53 -15.34
CA GLU A 27 -3.58 41.00 -15.35
C GLU A 27 -4.06 41.58 -14.00
N LEU A 28 -4.57 40.74 -13.09
CA LEU A 28 -5.07 41.19 -11.80
C LEU A 28 -3.92 41.67 -10.88
N PRO A 29 -4.08 42.77 -10.12
CA PRO A 29 -3.11 43.20 -9.12
C PRO A 29 -2.94 42.15 -8.01
N ASP A 30 -1.73 42.05 -7.47
CA ASP A 30 -1.43 41.02 -6.46
C ASP A 30 -2.24 41.20 -5.16
N GLY A 31 -2.63 42.43 -4.82
CA GLY A 31 -3.54 42.69 -3.69
C GLY A 31 -4.95 42.13 -3.89
N GLU A 32 -5.46 42.13 -5.12
CA GLU A 32 -6.76 41.53 -5.44
C GLU A 32 -6.67 40.01 -5.57
N LYS A 33 -5.53 39.48 -6.05
CA LYS A 33 -5.26 38.03 -6.02
C LYS A 33 -5.20 37.50 -4.59
N GLN A 34 -4.62 38.27 -3.67
CA GLN A 34 -4.46 37.87 -2.27
C GLN A 34 -5.80 37.55 -1.61
N ILE A 35 -6.86 38.31 -1.91
CA ILE A 35 -8.20 38.04 -1.39
C ILE A 35 -8.66 36.61 -1.73
N TYR A 36 -8.40 36.13 -2.95
CA TYR A 36 -8.75 34.77 -3.35
C TYR A 36 -7.89 33.71 -2.67
N PHE A 37 -6.62 34.00 -2.39
CA PHE A 37 -5.76 33.09 -1.63
C PHE A 37 -6.20 33.00 -0.17
N ASP A 38 -6.57 34.14 0.43
CA ASP A 38 -7.05 34.20 1.82
C ASP A 38 -8.40 33.49 1.97
N GLU A 39 -9.33 33.68 1.04
CA GLU A 39 -10.60 32.93 0.98
C GLU A 39 -10.35 31.42 0.84
N TYR A 40 -9.43 31.02 -0.05
CA TYR A 40 -9.06 29.62 -0.22
C TYR A 40 -8.46 29.01 1.05
N GLU A 41 -7.52 29.70 1.70
CA GLU A 41 -6.91 29.20 2.92
C GLU A 41 -7.91 29.08 4.07
N LEU A 42 -8.86 30.01 4.17
CA LEU A 42 -9.94 29.94 5.16
C LEU A 42 -10.86 28.75 4.90
N GLU A 43 -11.30 28.56 3.65
CA GLU A 43 -12.16 27.42 3.27
C GLU A 43 -11.44 26.09 3.47
N LYS A 44 -10.16 26.01 3.10
CA LYS A 44 -9.31 24.84 3.33
C LYS A 44 -9.20 24.50 4.81
N GLN A 45 -8.97 25.48 5.69
CA GLN A 45 -8.92 25.26 7.14
C GLN A 45 -10.24 24.71 7.68
N GLU A 46 -11.36 25.26 7.22
CA GLU A 46 -12.69 24.81 7.63
C GLU A 46 -12.99 23.40 7.11
N TYR A 47 -12.63 23.09 5.86
CA TYR A 47 -12.71 21.74 5.30
C TYR A 47 -11.88 20.74 6.11
N GLU A 48 -10.62 21.06 6.41
CA GLU A 48 -9.76 20.20 7.22
C GLU A 48 -10.36 19.95 8.62
N LYS A 49 -10.95 20.97 9.23
CA LYS A 49 -11.63 20.85 10.53
C LYS A 49 -12.87 19.96 10.43
N GLN A 50 -13.69 20.10 9.39
CA GLN A 50 -14.85 19.26 9.15
C GLN A 50 -14.46 17.81 8.86
N MET A 51 -13.42 17.57 8.06
CA MET A 51 -12.90 16.23 7.80
C MET A 51 -12.36 15.59 9.07
N LYS A 52 -11.61 16.33 9.90
CA LYS A 52 -11.17 15.84 11.22
C LYS A 52 -12.35 15.51 12.12
N ALA A 53 -13.38 16.35 12.15
CA ALA A 53 -14.59 16.10 12.94
C ALA A 53 -15.37 14.87 12.44
N TYR A 54 -15.46 14.69 11.12
CA TYR A 54 -16.06 13.52 10.50
C TYR A 54 -15.30 12.24 10.85
N HIS A 55 -13.97 12.23 10.68
CA HIS A 55 -13.15 11.08 11.04
C HIS A 55 -13.15 10.80 12.54
N ASN A 56 -13.23 11.83 13.39
CA ASN A 56 -13.33 11.66 14.85
C ASN A 56 -14.76 11.34 15.32
N SER A 57 -15.74 11.35 14.43
CA SER A 57 -17.12 11.05 14.80
C SER A 57 -17.25 9.61 15.29
N ALA A 58 -18.08 9.41 16.31
CA ALA A 58 -18.32 8.08 16.87
C ALA A 58 -18.83 7.10 15.80
N ALA A 59 -19.63 7.57 14.83
CA ALA A 59 -20.11 6.75 13.73
C ALA A 59 -18.96 6.23 12.84
N PHE A 60 -18.02 7.11 12.47
CA PHE A 60 -16.87 6.71 11.63
C PHE A 60 -15.90 5.80 12.40
N GLN A 61 -15.61 6.11 13.66
CA GLN A 61 -14.77 5.26 14.51
C GLN A 61 -15.42 3.88 14.76
N ASN A 62 -16.74 3.83 14.95
CA ASN A 62 -17.48 2.57 15.05
C ASN A 62 -17.45 1.78 13.75
N TYR A 63 -17.61 2.44 12.60
CA TYR A 63 -17.45 1.81 11.29
C TYR A 63 -16.04 1.21 11.12
N LEU A 64 -14.99 1.96 11.44
CA LEU A 64 -13.61 1.48 11.33
C LEU A 64 -13.34 0.28 12.26
N THR A 65 -13.81 0.34 13.51
CA THR A 65 -13.62 -0.74 14.47
C THR A 65 -14.40 -2.00 14.07
N GLN A 66 -15.63 -1.85 13.59
CA GLN A 66 -16.46 -2.93 13.05
C GLN A 66 -15.79 -3.58 11.82
N LYS A 67 -15.37 -2.77 10.84
CA LYS A 67 -14.67 -3.24 9.63
C LYS A 67 -13.35 -3.95 9.96
N ASN A 68 -12.59 -3.43 10.94
CA ASN A 68 -11.35 -4.06 11.36
C ASN A 68 -11.57 -5.38 12.11
N LYS A 69 -12.64 -5.47 12.91
CA LYS A 69 -13.04 -6.71 13.58
C LYS A 69 -13.46 -7.77 12.58
N GLU A 70 -14.29 -7.42 11.60
CA GLU A 70 -14.70 -8.31 10.49
C GLU A 70 -13.49 -8.81 9.70
N ARG A 71 -12.56 -7.92 9.36
CA ARG A 71 -11.30 -8.29 8.71
C ARG A 71 -10.47 -9.26 9.56
N ASN A 72 -10.34 -8.98 10.86
CA ASN A 72 -9.55 -9.83 11.76
C ASN A 72 -10.22 -11.19 12.00
N GLU A 73 -11.56 -11.23 12.09
CA GLU A 73 -12.33 -12.49 12.14
C GLU A 73 -12.18 -13.28 10.84
N ALA A 74 -12.18 -12.63 9.68
CA ALA A 74 -11.87 -13.26 8.40
C ALA A 74 -10.46 -13.85 8.40
N TRP A 75 -9.42 -13.08 8.78
CA TRP A 75 -8.04 -13.58 8.90
C TRP A 75 -7.91 -14.75 9.88
N ARG A 76 -8.59 -14.70 11.03
CA ARG A 76 -8.60 -15.79 12.02
C ARG A 76 -9.31 -17.04 11.48
N SER A 77 -10.37 -16.89 10.70
CA SER A 77 -11.03 -18.02 10.03
C SER A 77 -10.16 -18.63 8.93
N THR A 78 -9.46 -17.80 8.14
CA THR A 78 -8.47 -18.24 7.13
C THR A 78 -7.26 -18.94 7.76
N GLN A 79 -6.91 -18.65 9.01
CA GLN A 79 -5.82 -19.35 9.70
C GLN A 79 -6.18 -20.77 10.15
N VAL A 80 -7.48 -21.09 10.29
CA VAL A 80 -7.97 -22.42 10.71
C VAL A 80 -8.08 -23.37 9.50
N GLU A 81 -8.32 -22.86 8.31
CA GLU A 81 -8.17 -23.60 7.05
C GLU A 81 -6.85 -23.20 6.39
N SER A 82 -5.78 -23.96 6.63
CA SER A 82 -4.48 -23.78 5.98
C SER A 82 -4.57 -23.98 4.45
N SER A 83 -5.10 -22.98 3.75
CA SER A 83 -5.10 -22.83 2.31
C SER A 83 -4.88 -21.35 2.02
N VAL A 84 -3.84 -21.04 1.26
CA VAL A 84 -3.44 -19.67 0.91
C VAL A 84 -4.59 -19.02 0.12
N TYR A 85 -5.39 -18.19 0.79
CA TYR A 85 -6.43 -17.38 0.15
C TYR A 85 -5.83 -16.04 -0.25
N VAL A 86 -5.61 -15.83 -1.54
CA VAL A 86 -5.26 -14.52 -2.10
C VAL A 86 -6.54 -13.72 -2.17
N GLN A 87 -6.66 -12.67 -1.35
CA GLN A 87 -7.80 -11.76 -1.43
C GLN A 87 -7.79 -11.02 -2.79
N PRO A 88 -8.95 -10.87 -3.45
CA PRO A 88 -9.09 -9.94 -4.56
C PRO A 88 -8.59 -8.56 -4.12
N ILE A 89 -7.86 -7.88 -5.00
CA ILE A 89 -7.46 -6.50 -4.77
C ILE A 89 -8.76 -5.68 -4.85
N ASP A 90 -9.34 -5.33 -3.69
CA ASP A 90 -10.38 -4.31 -3.64
C ASP A 90 -9.70 -2.97 -4.00
N GLU A 91 -9.79 -2.58 -5.27
CA GLU A 91 -9.23 -1.34 -5.84
C GLU A 91 -9.82 -0.06 -5.21
N GLU A 92 -10.73 -0.18 -4.24
CA GLU A 92 -11.47 0.95 -3.65
C GLU A 92 -10.97 1.36 -2.24
N SER A 93 -9.94 0.70 -1.68
CA SER A 93 -9.34 1.12 -0.41
C SER A 93 -7.86 1.49 -0.54
N ASP A 94 -7.58 2.53 -1.34
CA ASP A 94 -6.28 3.22 -1.35
C ASP A 94 -6.00 3.99 -0.03
N GLU A 95 -6.91 3.96 0.95
CA GLU A 95 -6.59 4.40 2.30
C GLU A 95 -5.63 3.39 2.96
N ILE A 96 -4.35 3.63 2.75
CA ILE A 96 -3.27 3.08 3.58
C ILE A 96 -3.65 3.40 5.02
N ASP A 97 -4.08 2.36 5.75
CA ASP A 97 -4.41 2.44 7.17
C ASP A 97 -3.30 3.25 7.86
N SER A 98 -3.64 4.38 8.49
CA SER A 98 -2.64 5.22 9.17
C SER A 98 -1.91 4.46 10.29
N ASN A 99 -2.43 3.29 10.70
CA ASN A 99 -1.82 2.36 11.63
C ASN A 99 -0.94 1.28 10.96
N TYR A 100 -0.90 1.21 9.63
CA TYR A 100 -0.07 0.29 8.83
C TYR A 100 1.41 0.35 9.22
N PRO A 101 2.04 1.53 9.42
CA PRO A 101 3.42 1.59 9.88
C PRO A 101 3.63 0.94 11.26
N ARG A 102 2.64 1.03 12.16
CA ARG A 102 2.72 0.40 13.49
C ARG A 102 2.69 -1.12 13.39
N TYR A 103 1.80 -1.67 12.58
CA TYR A 103 1.70 -3.12 12.36
C TYR A 103 3.01 -3.69 11.78
N PHE A 104 3.55 -3.05 10.74
CA PHE A 104 4.82 -3.48 10.13
C PHE A 104 6.00 -3.38 11.10
N SER A 105 6.04 -2.33 11.94
CA SER A 105 7.07 -2.19 12.96
C SER A 105 6.98 -3.27 14.04
N ALA A 106 5.77 -3.66 14.45
CA ALA A 106 5.55 -4.69 15.46
C ALA A 106 5.92 -6.09 14.95
N GLU A 107 5.49 -6.45 13.74
CA GLU A 107 5.86 -7.73 13.10
C GLU A 107 7.38 -7.83 12.89
N ARG A 108 8.02 -6.75 12.42
CA ARG A 108 9.48 -6.69 12.28
C ARG A 108 10.18 -6.86 13.62
N TYR A 109 9.70 -6.19 14.67
CA TYR A 109 10.26 -6.31 16.01
C TYR A 109 10.14 -7.74 16.54
N ALA A 110 8.96 -8.35 16.46
CA ALA A 110 8.72 -9.73 16.91
C ALA A 110 9.61 -10.74 16.18
N ARG A 111 9.70 -10.64 14.85
CA ARG A 111 10.61 -11.45 14.04
C ARG A 111 12.07 -11.26 14.48
N ASN A 112 12.52 -10.03 14.70
CA ASN A 112 13.88 -9.74 15.11
C ASN A 112 14.21 -10.33 16.48
N GLN A 113 13.28 -10.25 17.45
CA GLN A 113 13.46 -10.88 18.76
C GLN A 113 13.59 -12.40 18.65
N ARG A 114 12.79 -13.03 17.79
CA ARG A 114 12.91 -14.46 17.50
C ARG A 114 14.26 -14.83 16.92
N LEU A 115 14.72 -14.07 15.90
CA LEU A 115 16.02 -14.29 15.25
C LEU A 115 17.20 -14.07 16.21
N LEU A 116 17.13 -13.07 17.07
CA LEU A 116 18.13 -12.88 18.13
C LEU A 116 18.18 -14.08 19.07
N GLY A 117 17.02 -14.58 19.48
CA GLY A 117 16.92 -15.80 20.28
C GLY A 117 17.52 -17.03 19.59
N GLU A 118 17.33 -17.17 18.26
CA GLU A 118 17.93 -18.24 17.46
C GLU A 118 19.46 -18.11 17.36
N ILE A 119 19.97 -16.91 17.03
CA ILE A 119 21.40 -16.64 16.83
C ILE A 119 22.18 -16.85 18.13
N PHE A 120 21.63 -16.37 19.25
CA PHE A 120 22.25 -16.49 20.57
C PHE A 120 21.75 -17.72 21.35
N SER A 121 21.06 -18.65 20.69
CA SER A 121 20.69 -19.91 21.33
C SER A 121 21.94 -20.72 21.68
N ALA A 122 21.82 -21.59 22.69
CA ALA A 122 22.90 -22.49 23.10
C ALA A 122 23.20 -23.61 22.08
N VAL A 123 22.59 -23.58 20.89
CA VAL A 123 22.79 -24.57 19.84
C VAL A 123 24.18 -24.35 19.24
N ALA A 124 25.06 -25.35 19.41
CA ALA A 124 26.36 -25.36 18.78
C ALA A 124 26.22 -25.47 17.26
N VAL A 125 27.04 -24.70 16.52
CA VAL A 125 27.11 -24.81 15.06
C VAL A 125 27.58 -26.22 14.70
N PRO A 126 26.82 -27.00 13.90
CA PRO A 126 27.25 -28.33 13.48
C PRO A 126 28.55 -28.23 12.67
N SER A 127 29.55 -29.05 12.99
CA SER A 127 30.80 -29.06 12.24
C SER A 127 30.55 -29.59 10.82
N ALA A 128 30.91 -28.82 9.80
CA ALA A 128 30.67 -29.13 8.39
C ALA A 128 31.60 -30.21 7.79
N ASN A 129 32.29 -31.00 8.61
CA ASN A 129 33.23 -32.03 8.17
C ASN A 129 32.52 -33.29 7.67
N SER A 130 31.48 -33.13 6.84
CA SER A 130 30.82 -34.25 6.16
C SER A 130 31.78 -34.83 5.13
N ILE A 131 32.29 -36.03 5.41
CA ILE A 131 33.11 -36.77 4.46
C ILE A 131 32.22 -37.26 3.33
N VAL A 132 32.65 -37.02 2.09
CA VAL A 132 31.95 -37.52 0.90
C VAL A 132 32.02 -39.06 0.89
N THR A 133 30.90 -39.72 1.13
CA THR A 133 30.83 -41.18 1.12
C THR A 133 30.79 -41.74 -0.31
N SER A 134 31.28 -42.97 -0.50
CA SER A 134 31.19 -43.68 -1.78
C SER A 134 29.75 -43.87 -2.23
N GLU A 135 28.84 -44.15 -1.30
CA GLU A 135 27.40 -44.23 -1.54
C GLU A 135 26.83 -42.90 -2.06
N ARG A 136 27.19 -41.77 -1.42
CA ARG A 136 26.76 -40.45 -1.87
C ARG A 136 27.25 -40.14 -3.29
N LEU A 137 28.50 -40.50 -3.61
CA LEU A 137 29.03 -40.38 -4.97
C LEU A 137 28.27 -41.24 -5.97
N HIS A 138 27.88 -42.46 -5.58
CA HIS A 138 27.11 -43.34 -6.44
C HIS A 138 25.72 -42.78 -6.74
N THR A 139 25.01 -42.29 -5.71
CA THR A 139 23.71 -41.63 -5.89
C THR A 139 23.83 -40.42 -6.80
N LEU A 140 24.86 -39.58 -6.61
CA LEU A 140 25.09 -38.41 -7.46
C LEU A 140 25.35 -38.80 -8.92
N ARG A 141 26.13 -39.85 -9.18
CA ARG A 141 26.35 -40.37 -10.54
C ARG A 141 25.07 -40.88 -11.18
N SER A 142 24.24 -41.59 -10.41
CA SER A 142 22.93 -42.08 -10.89
C SER A 142 21.99 -40.93 -11.24
N GLN A 143 21.95 -39.88 -10.40
CA GLN A 143 21.17 -38.67 -10.65
C GLN A 143 21.62 -37.94 -11.91
N VAL A 144 22.94 -37.79 -12.10
CA VAL A 144 23.50 -37.19 -13.33
C VAL A 144 23.06 -37.99 -14.56
N SER A 145 23.21 -39.32 -14.54
CA SER A 145 22.78 -40.18 -15.65
C SER A 145 21.30 -40.02 -15.98
N SER A 146 20.44 -40.03 -14.94
CA SER A 146 19.00 -39.87 -15.11
C SER A 146 18.61 -38.52 -15.70
N LEU A 147 19.26 -37.43 -15.27
CA LEU A 147 19.02 -36.09 -15.80
C LEU A 147 19.51 -35.95 -17.25
N THR A 148 20.67 -36.50 -17.57
CA THR A 148 21.18 -36.53 -18.96
C THR A 148 20.21 -37.27 -19.88
N HIS A 149 19.70 -38.42 -19.44
CA HIS A 149 18.69 -39.17 -20.20
C HIS A 149 17.39 -38.36 -20.37
N HIS A 150 16.96 -37.64 -19.34
CA HIS A 150 15.77 -36.80 -19.43
C HIS A 150 15.95 -35.64 -20.40
N LEU A 151 17.12 -34.97 -20.41
CA LEU A 151 17.42 -33.89 -21.34
C LEU A 151 17.38 -34.37 -22.79
N VAL A 152 18.05 -35.49 -23.08
CA VAL A 152 18.01 -36.11 -24.42
C VAL A 152 16.58 -36.48 -24.85
N ARG A 153 15.72 -36.87 -23.91
CA ARG A 153 14.32 -37.21 -24.18
C ARG A 153 13.43 -35.99 -24.43
N VAL A 154 13.76 -34.83 -23.84
CA VAL A 154 12.99 -33.59 -24.01
C VAL A 154 13.45 -32.80 -25.25
N GLU A 155 14.67 -33.01 -25.71
CA GLU A 155 15.22 -32.39 -26.93
C GLU A 155 14.85 -33.13 -28.24
N LEU A 156 14.17 -34.28 -28.16
CA LEU A 156 13.61 -35.06 -29.28
C LEU A 156 12.09 -34.86 -29.40
#